data_AF-A0A9E3UXY1-F1
#
_entry.id   AF-A0A9E3UXY1-F1
#
_cell.length_a   1.000
_cell.length_b   1.000
_cell.length_c   1.000
_cell.angle_alpha   90.00
_cell.angle_beta   90.00
_cell.angle_gamma   90.00
#
_symmetry.space_group_name_H-M   'P 1'
#
loop_
_entity.id
_entity.type
_entity.pdbx_description
1 polymer ?
#
loop_
_entity_poly.entity_id
_entity_poly.type
_entity_poly.pdbx_seq_one_letter_code
_entity_poly.pdbx_strand_id
1 'polypeptide(L)' 'MARSFNQVTLMGNLTRDPELRTTPNGAAVCSFSLALNRSYKNGEGNWTEVTDYVAGAR' A
#
# COMPACT_ATOMS: atom_id res chain seq x y z
N MET A 1 -9.63 12.93 -24.48
CA MET A 1 -8.38 12.88 -23.69
C MET A 1 -8.78 12.96 -22.21
N ALA A 2 -8.37 12.01 -21.39
CA ALA A 2 -8.63 12.06 -19.95
C ALA A 2 -7.92 13.28 -19.33
N ARG A 3 -8.61 14.03 -18.46
CA ARG A 3 -8.13 15.27 -17.86
C ARG A 3 -7.06 15.06 -16.77
N SER A 4 -6.87 13.83 -16.30
CA SER A 4 -5.97 13.51 -15.18
C SER A 4 -5.34 12.12 -15.31
N PHE A 5 -4.11 12.00 -14.83
CA PHE A 5 -3.34 10.75 -14.73
C PHE A 5 -3.14 10.40 -13.25
N ASN A 6 -3.41 9.14 -12.88
CA ASN A 6 -3.17 8.63 -11.54
C ASN A 6 -2.46 7.27 -11.64
N GLN A 7 -1.21 7.23 -11.20
CA GLN A 7 -0.39 6.02 -11.11
C GLN A 7 0.22 5.96 -9.72
N VAL A 8 0.13 4.79 -9.09
CA VAL A 8 0.73 4.52 -7.77
C VAL A 8 1.59 3.27 -7.89
N THR A 9 2.83 3.36 -7.42
CA THR A 9 3.77 2.23 -7.35
C THR A 9 4.20 2.08 -5.90
N LEU A 10 3.93 0.92 -5.29
CA LEU A 10 4.25 0.62 -3.89
C LEU A 10 5.15 -0.60 -3.82
N MET A 11 6.09 -0.60 -2.87
CA MET A 11 6.95 -1.73 -2.57
C MET A 11 7.13 -1.84 -1.06
N GLY A 12 6.81 -3.00 -0.50
CA GLY A 12 6.91 -3.26 0.93
C GLY A 12 6.42 -4.64 1.27
N ASN A 13 6.06 -4.86 2.54
CA ASN A 13 5.77 -6.18 3.08
C ASN A 13 4.27 -6.34 3.37
N LEU A 14 3.71 -7.52 3.09
CA LEU A 14 2.37 -7.87 3.56
C LEU A 14 2.35 -7.93 5.08
N THR A 15 1.37 -7.28 5.68
CA THR A 15 1.18 -7.26 7.15
C THR A 15 0.33 -8.42 7.65
N ARG A 16 -0.36 -9.10 6.75
CA ARG A 16 -1.16 -10.31 6.96
C ARG A 16 -1.39 -11.01 5.63
N ASP A 17 -1.89 -12.24 5.70
CA ASP A 17 -2.31 -12.98 4.52
C ASP A 17 -3.40 -12.22 3.75
N PRO A 18 -3.32 -12.14 2.41
CA PRO A 18 -4.36 -11.51 1.60
C PRO A 18 -5.69 -12.27 1.69
N GLU A 19 -6.80 -11.53 1.74
CA GLU A 19 -8.13 -12.10 1.75
C GLU A 19 -8.78 -12.02 0.37
N LEU A 20 -9.06 -13.17 -0.23
CA LEU A 20 -9.80 -13.27 -1.49
C LEU A 20 -11.31 -13.39 -1.22
N ARG A 21 -12.12 -12.58 -1.88
CA ARG A 21 -13.58 -12.56 -1.80
C ARG A 21 -14.18 -12.52 -3.20
N THR A 22 -15.40 -13.02 -3.34
CA THR A 22 -16.15 -12.94 -4.60
C THR A 22 -17.30 -11.95 -4.42
N THR A 23 -17.40 -10.99 -5.32
CA THR A 23 -18.52 -10.03 -5.35
C THR A 23 -19.82 -10.73 -5.79
N PRO A 24 -21.00 -10.14 -5.51
CA PRO A 24 -22.28 -10.71 -5.97
C PRO A 24 -22.35 -10.92 -7.50
N ASN A 25 -21.58 -10.12 -8.26
CA ASN A 25 -21.51 -10.21 -9.72
C ASN A 25 -20.44 -11.23 -10.20
N GLY A 26 -19.86 -12.03 -9.30
CA GLY A 26 -18.92 -13.11 -9.63
C GLY A 26 -17.46 -12.67 -9.81
N ALA A 27 -17.13 -11.38 -9.66
CA ALA A 27 -15.74 -10.92 -9.76
C ALA A 27 -14.95 -11.24 -8.49
N ALA A 28 -13.73 -11.76 -8.65
CA ALA A 28 -12.80 -12.00 -7.57
C ALA A 28 -12.09 -10.69 -7.15
N VAL A 29 -12.06 -10.43 -5.85
CA VAL A 29 -11.51 -9.22 -5.22
C VAL A 29 -10.57 -9.63 -4.11
N CYS A 30 -9.33 -9.15 -4.15
CA CYS A 30 -8.33 -9.44 -3.14
C CYS A 30 -8.08 -8.20 -2.27
N SER A 31 -8.21 -8.36 -0.96
CA SER A 31 -7.89 -7.32 0.03
C SER A 31 -6.55 -7.65 0.69
N PHE A 32 -5.65 -6.68 0.76
CA PHE A 32 -4.33 -6.83 1.36
C PHE A 32 -3.89 -5.51 2.03
N SER A 33 -2.91 -5.60 2.91
CA SER A 33 -2.32 -4.43 3.56
C SER A 33 -0.79 -4.51 3.58
N LEU A 34 -0.15 -3.44 3.12
CA LEU A 34 1.30 -3.30 3.01
C LEU A 34 1.86 -2.41 4.13
N ALA A 35 3.01 -2.82 4.68
CA ALA A 35 3.90 -1.98 5.46
C ALA A 35 5.01 -1.46 4.55
N LEU A 36 5.15 -0.13 4.47
CA LEU A 36 6.15 0.58 3.70
C LEU A 36 7.13 1.24 4.66
N ASN A 37 8.40 0.82 4.62
CA ASN A 37 9.43 1.40 5.47
C ASN A 37 10.14 2.52 4.72
N ARG A 38 10.22 3.71 5.34
CA ARG A 38 10.99 4.84 4.84
C ARG A 38 12.02 5.28 5.88
N SER A 39 13.27 5.40 5.45
CA SER A 39 14.34 5.97 6.26
C SER A 39 14.65 7.38 5.77
N TYR A 40 14.72 8.34 6.69
CA TYR A 40 15.07 9.73 6.38
C TYR A 40 15.86 10.35 7.53
N LYS A 41 16.63 11.40 7.24
CA LYS A 41 17.31 12.18 8.27
C LYS A 41 16.38 13.23 8.86
N ASN A 42 16.31 13.30 10.18
CA ASN A 42 15.61 14.37 10.88
C ASN A 42 16.44 15.67 10.86
N GLY A 43 15.90 16.76 11.42
CA GLY A 43 16.57 18.07 11.45
C GLY A 43 17.90 18.09 12.22
N GLU A 44 18.14 17.10 13.08
CA GLU A 44 19.37 16.94 13.86
C GLU A 44 20.42 16.06 13.13
N GLY A 45 20.09 15.56 11.94
CA GLY A 45 20.97 14.71 11.12
C GLY A 45 20.93 13.22 11.46
N ASN A 46 20.09 12.81 12.42
CA ASN A 46 19.91 11.42 12.83
C ASN A 46 18.99 10.67 11.86
N TRP A 47 19.33 9.42 11.54
CA TRP A 47 18.47 8.53 10.76
C TRP A 47 17.25 8.13 11.58
N THR A 48 16.06 8.30 10.99
CA THR A 48 14.78 7.88 11.57
C THR A 48 14.10 6.94 10.58
N GLU A 49 13.55 5.85 11.11
CA GLU A 49 12.72 4.92 10.35
C GLU A 49 11.25 5.12 10.70
N VAL A 50 10.41 5.20 9.67
CA VAL A 50 8.96 5.28 9.82
C VAL A 50 8.32 4.20 8.96
N THR A 51 7.28 3.56 9.50
CA THR A 51 6.49 2.57 8.79
C THR A 51 5.11 3.15 8.48
N ASP A 52 4.80 3.24 7.18
CA ASP A 52 3.47 3.63 6.69
C ASP A 52 2.67 2.37 6.34
N TYR A 53 1.39 2.33 6.73
CA TYR A 53 0.50 1.22 6.42
C TYR A 53 -0.51 1.60 5.34
N VAL A 54 -0.56 0.83 4.25
CA VAL A 54 -1.47 1.06 3.13
C VAL A 54 -2.36 -0.16 2.91
N ALA A 55 -3.68 0.03 2.95
CA ALA A 55 -4.65 -1.00 2.59
C ALA A 55 -5.02 -0.90 1.10
N GLY A 56 -4.87 -2.00 0.37
CA GLY A 56 -5.31 -2.14 -1.02
C GLY A 56 -6.44 -3.15 -1.10
N ALA A 57 -7.59 -2.74 -1.61
CA ALA A 57 -8.68 -3.63 -1.96
C ALA A 57 -9.42 -3.05 -3.15
N ARG A 58 -9.55 -3.83 -4.22
CA ARG A 58 -10.50 -3.56 -5.30
C ARG A 58 -11.04 -4.84 -5.88
#